data_AF-A0A1F8HBM5-F1
#
_entry.id   AF-A0A1F8HBM5-F1
#
_cell.length_a   1.000
_cell.length_b   1.000
_cell.length_c   1.000
_cell.angle_alpha   90.00
_cell.angle_beta   90.00
_cell.angle_gamma   90.00
#
_symmetry.space_group_name_H-M   'P 1'
#
loop_
_entity.id
_entity.type
_entity.pdbx_description
1 polymer ?
#
loop_
_entity_poly.entity_id
_entity_poly.type
_entity_poly.pdbx_seq_one_letter_code
_entity_poly.pdbx_strand_id
1 'polypeptide(L)'
;MSKLNPQSFIQESGLSGDDKKVWDEALAVIDDDESQNLLDIFNEDADQLQWFTDNLKNKKEAILSGNKEEFNKILDEEREMLNKLSQ
;
A
#
# COMPACT_ATOMS: atom_id res chain seq x y z
N MET A 1 -1.99 10.42 -21.32
CA MET A 1 -2.64 10.68 -20.03
C MET A 1 -1.62 11.35 -19.13
N SER A 2 -1.99 12.35 -18.34
CA SER A 2 -1.10 12.86 -17.29
C SER A 2 -0.83 11.72 -16.30
N LYS A 3 0.42 11.50 -15.86
CA LYS A 3 0.67 10.63 -14.71
C LYS A 3 -0.14 11.17 -13.53
N LEU A 4 -0.88 10.30 -12.84
CA LEU A 4 -1.56 10.67 -11.60
C LEU A 4 -0.50 10.92 -10.54
N ASN A 5 -0.72 11.90 -9.67
CA ASN A 5 0.19 12.15 -8.55
C ASN A 5 -0.20 11.23 -7.38
N PRO A 6 0.70 10.37 -6.85
CA PRO A 6 0.38 9.41 -5.79
C PRO A 6 -0.13 10.08 -4.53
N GLN A 7 0.50 11.18 -4.14
CA GLN A 7 0.08 11.97 -2.99
C GLN A 7 -1.33 12.51 -3.17
N SER A 8 -1.65 13.12 -4.31
CA SER A 8 -2.98 13.66 -4.59
C SER A 8 -4.04 12.56 -4.61
N PHE A 9 -3.77 11.41 -5.24
CA PHE A 9 -4.70 10.29 -5.29
C PHE A 9 -5.07 9.78 -3.90
N ILE A 10 -4.08 9.55 -3.03
CA ILE A 10 -4.31 9.13 -1.64
C ILE A 10 -5.13 10.18 -0.89
N GLN A 11 -4.81 11.46 -1.04
CA GLN A 11 -5.51 12.53 -0.33
C GLN A 11 -6.96 12.69 -0.79
N GLU A 12 -7.27 12.41 -2.06
CA GLU A 12 -8.62 12.43 -2.63
C GLU A 12 -9.41 11.13 -2.39
N SER A 13 -8.74 10.06 -1.95
CA SER A 13 -9.37 8.76 -1.67
C SER A 13 -10.34 8.80 -0.48
N GLY A 14 -11.16 7.75 -0.37
CA GLY A 14 -12.07 7.50 0.75
C GLY A 14 -11.42 7.02 2.05
N LEU A 15 -10.08 6.89 2.09
CA LEU A 15 -9.34 6.45 3.27
C LEU A 15 -9.53 7.38 4.47
N SER A 16 -9.38 6.81 5.67
CA SER A 16 -9.40 7.59 6.90
C SER A 16 -8.19 8.54 6.99
N GLY A 17 -8.29 9.57 7.84
CA GLY A 17 -7.19 10.50 8.04
C GLY A 17 -5.91 9.84 8.59
N ASP A 18 -6.05 8.77 9.37
CA ASP A 18 -4.88 8.03 9.88
C ASP A 18 -4.29 7.10 8.84
N ASP A 19 -5.12 6.48 8.00
CA ASP A 19 -4.66 5.68 6.86
C ASP A 19 -3.92 6.56 5.83
N LYS A 20 -4.41 7.78 5.59
CA LYS A 20 -3.71 8.76 4.72
C LYS A 20 -2.32 9.11 5.27
N LYS A 21 -2.16 9.26 6.59
CA LYS A 21 -0.84 9.48 7.20
C LYS A 21 0.10 8.28 7.02
N VAL A 22 -0.43 7.05 7.09
CA VAL A 22 0.38 5.85 6.82
C VAL A 22 0.93 5.90 5.39
N TRP A 23 0.11 6.32 4.43
CA TRP A 23 0.55 6.51 3.06
C TRP A 23 1.52 7.68 2.89
N ASP A 24 1.33 8.81 3.60
CA ASP A 24 2.28 9.93 3.57
C ASP A 24 3.69 9.48 4.02
N GLU A 25 3.77 8.64 5.05
CA GLU A 25 5.03 8.03 5.51
C GLU A 25 5.62 7.06 4.48
N ALA A 26 4.78 6.23 3.84
CA ALA A 26 5.21 5.25 2.84
C ALA A 26 5.69 5.92 1.55
N LEU A 27 4.93 6.87 1.02
CA LEU A 27 5.25 7.65 -0.19
C LEU A 27 6.52 8.51 -0.01
N ALA A 28 6.91 8.84 1.22
CA ALA A 28 8.14 9.56 1.48
C ALA A 28 9.42 8.71 1.31
N VAL A 29 9.29 7.38 1.26
CA VAL A 29 10.45 6.46 1.23
C VAL A 29 10.49 5.54 0.01
N ILE A 30 9.37 5.33 -0.67
CA ILE A 30 9.34 4.63 -1.96
C ILE A 30 9.65 5.59 -3.09
N ASP A 31 10.20 5.09 -4.20
CA ASP A 31 10.54 5.95 -5.32
C ASP A 31 9.33 6.28 -6.23
N ASP A 32 9.55 7.23 -7.14
CA ASP A 32 8.52 7.70 -8.07
C ASP A 32 8.01 6.58 -8.99
N ASP A 33 8.83 5.61 -9.37
CA ASP A 33 8.41 4.52 -10.26
C ASP A 33 7.60 3.47 -9.48
N GLU A 34 8.03 3.11 -8.28
CA GLU A 34 7.31 2.21 -7.36
C GLU A 34 5.94 2.78 -6.97
N SER A 35 5.88 4.07 -6.63
CA SER A 35 4.62 4.73 -6.27
C SER A 35 3.64 4.85 -7.44
N GLN A 36 4.12 4.99 -8.68
CA GLN A 36 3.27 4.94 -9.87
C GLN A 36 2.72 3.54 -10.13
N ASN A 37 3.53 2.50 -9.96
CA ASN A 37 3.04 1.12 -10.12
C ASN A 37 1.92 0.81 -9.10
N LEU A 38 2.04 1.29 -7.87
CA LEU A 38 0.98 1.16 -6.86
C LEU A 38 -0.28 1.92 -7.27
N LEU A 39 -0.16 3.13 -7.82
CA LEU A 39 -1.31 3.87 -8.32
C LEU A 39 -2.05 3.15 -9.44
N ASP A 40 -1.31 2.58 -10.39
CA ASP A 40 -1.92 1.85 -11.50
C ASP A 40 -2.79 0.69 -10.97
N ILE A 41 -2.31 -0.02 -9.94
CA ILE A 41 -3.07 -1.07 -9.25
C ILE A 41 -4.34 -0.50 -8.57
N PHE A 42 -4.22 0.62 -7.84
CA PHE A 42 -5.36 1.18 -7.10
C PHE A 42 -6.44 1.79 -8.00
N ASN A 43 -6.03 2.32 -9.15
CA ASN A 43 -6.94 2.93 -10.09
C ASN A 43 -7.78 1.88 -10.85
N GLU A 44 -7.32 0.63 -10.92
CA GLU A 44 -8.08 -0.48 -11.49
C GLU A 44 -9.15 -1.00 -10.52
N ASP A 45 -8.89 -1.00 -9.21
CA ASP A 45 -9.81 -1.50 -8.20
C ASP A 45 -9.59 -0.84 -6.82
N ALA A 46 -10.62 -0.12 -6.35
CA ALA A 46 -10.60 0.60 -5.08
C ALA A 46 -10.48 -0.32 -3.84
N ASP A 47 -10.90 -1.58 -3.95
CA ASP A 47 -10.73 -2.55 -2.86
C ASP A 47 -9.25 -2.89 -2.64
N GLN A 48 -8.41 -2.75 -3.67
CA GLN A 48 -6.96 -2.93 -3.56
C GLN A 48 -6.34 -1.85 -2.67
N LEU A 49 -6.78 -0.60 -2.80
CA LEU A 49 -6.27 0.49 -1.96
C LEU A 49 -6.48 0.21 -0.47
N GLN A 50 -7.67 -0.27 -0.10
CA GLN A 50 -7.97 -0.63 1.29
C GLN A 50 -7.12 -1.82 1.74
N TRP A 51 -7.01 -2.86 0.91
CA TRP A 51 -6.19 -4.03 1.22
C TRP A 51 -4.71 -3.66 1.46
N PHE A 52 -4.11 -2.85 0.58
CA PHE A 52 -2.72 -2.42 0.74
C PHE A 52 -2.53 -1.51 1.95
N THR A 53 -3.51 -0.68 2.27
CA THR A 53 -3.51 0.14 3.48
C THR A 53 -3.43 -0.73 4.73
N ASP A 54 -4.28 -1.77 4.82
CA ASP A 54 -4.28 -2.67 5.95
C ASP A 54 -3.00 -3.52 6.01
N ASN A 55 -2.50 -3.96 4.85
CA ASN A 55 -1.21 -4.65 4.75
C ASN A 55 -0.04 -3.80 5.29
N LEU A 56 0.04 -2.52 4.90
CA LEU A 56 1.05 -1.59 5.41
C LEU A 56 0.96 -1.40 6.93
N LYS A 57 -0.24 -1.27 7.47
CA LYS A 57 -0.46 -1.13 8.91
C LYS A 57 -0.03 -2.38 9.67
N ASN A 58 -0.40 -3.56 9.18
CA ASN A 58 -0.03 -4.84 9.80
C ASN A 58 1.50 -5.04 9.76
N LYS A 59 2.16 -4.70 8.66
CA LYS A 59 3.63 -4.71 8.58
C LYS A 59 4.26 -3.78 9.61
N LYS A 60 3.76 -2.54 9.71
CA LYS A 60 4.24 -1.56 10.68
C LYS A 60 4.11 -2.09 12.12
N GLU A 61 2.95 -2.67 12.46
CA GLU A 61 2.72 -3.26 13.79
C GLU A 61 3.64 -4.47 14.06
N ALA A 62 3.78 -5.38 13.10
CA ALA A 62 4.66 -6.55 13.22
C ALA A 62 6.13 -6.15 13.42
N ILE A 63 6.60 -5.12 12.71
CA ILE A 63 7.95 -4.56 12.88
C ILE A 63 8.11 -3.94 14.27
N LEU A 64 7.17 -3.08 14.68
CA LEU A 64 7.24 -2.38 15.98
C LEU A 64 7.17 -3.34 17.17
N SER A 65 6.43 -4.43 17.04
CA SER A 65 6.34 -5.49 18.07
C SER A 65 7.50 -6.49 18.02
N GLY A 66 8.38 -6.42 17.01
CA GLY A 66 9.47 -7.39 16.81
C GLY A 66 8.98 -8.79 16.42
N ASN A 67 7.74 -8.92 15.95
CA ASN A 67 7.15 -10.20 15.59
C ASN A 67 7.53 -10.60 14.16
N LYS A 68 8.71 -11.21 14.01
CA LYS A 68 9.24 -11.67 12.73
C LYS A 68 8.35 -12.71 12.04
N GLU A 69 7.69 -13.58 12.81
CA GLU A 69 6.82 -14.63 12.25
C GLU A 69 5.60 -14.01 11.57
N GLU A 70 4.93 -13.09 12.26
CA GLU A 70 3.80 -12.36 11.68
C GLU A 70 4.23 -11.53 10.47
N PHE A 71 5.37 -10.84 10.55
CA PHE A 71 5.89 -10.07 9.42
C PHE A 71 6.12 -10.95 8.18
N ASN A 72 6.74 -12.13 8.35
CA ASN A 72 6.95 -13.06 7.24
C ASN A 72 5.62 -13.55 6.65
N LYS A 73 4.64 -13.87 7.50
CA LYS A 73 3.31 -14.28 7.05
C LYS A 73 2.64 -13.20 6.20
N ILE A 74 2.69 -11.94 6.63
CA ILE A 74 2.13 -10.80 5.88
C ILE A 74 2.81 -10.64 4.52
N LEU A 75 4.12 -10.87 4.42
CA LEU A 75 4.86 -10.84 3.16
C LEU A 75 4.47 -11.98 2.21
N ASP A 76 4.21 -13.18 2.74
CA ASP A 76 3.75 -14.31 1.94
C ASP A 76 2.32 -14.05 1.40
N GLU A 77 1.42 -13.52 2.23
CA GLU A 77 0.07 -13.12 1.82
C GLU A 77 0.10 -12.02 0.73
N GLU A 78 0.97 -11.03 0.88
CA GLU A 78 1.18 -10.00 -0.14
C GLU A 78 1.72 -10.55 -1.45
N ARG A 79 2.68 -11.48 -1.40
CA ARG A 79 3.19 -12.12 -2.61
C ARG A 79 2.09 -12.89 -3.34
N GLU A 80 1.23 -13.61 -2.61
CA GLU A 80 0.09 -14.30 -3.22
C GLU A 80 -0.91 -13.34 -3.86
N MET A 81 -1.17 -12.19 -3.23
CA MET A 81 -2.04 -11.15 -3.74
C MET A 81 -1.47 -10.53 -5.03
N LEU A 82 -0.20 -10.10 -5.03
CA LEU A 82 0.47 -9.53 -6.20
C LEU A 82 0.52 -10.52 -7.38
N ASN A 83 0.69 -11.81 -7.10
CA ASN A 83 0.63 -12.85 -8.13
C ASN A 83 -0.75 -12.97 -8.78
N LYS A 84 -1.85 -12.66 -8.07
CA LYS A 84 -3.20 -12.65 -8.65
C LYS A 84 -3.45 -11.43 -9.54
N LEU A 85 -2.83 -10.29 -9.24
CA LEU A 85 -2.94 -9.07 -10.04
C LEU A 85 -2.15 -9.13 -11.36
N SER A 86 -1.17 -10.03 -11.45
CA SER A 86 -0.32 -10.20 -12.65
C SER A 86 -0.82 -11.27 -13.63
N GLN A 87 -2.01 -11.84 -13.41
CA GLN A 87 -2.66 -12.84 -14.28
C GLN A 87 -3.80 -12.23 -15.09
#